data_AF-A0A7X7V0U4-F1
#
_entry.id   AF-A0A7X7V0U4-F1
#
_cell.length_a   1.000
_cell.length_b   1.000
_cell.length_c   1.000
_cell.angle_alpha   90.00
_cell.angle_beta   90.00
_cell.angle_gamma   90.00
#
_symmetry.space_group_name_H-M   'P 1'
#
loop_
_entity.id
_entity.type
_entity.pdbx_description
1 polymer ?
#
loop_
_entity_poly.entity_id
_entity_poly.type
_entity_poly.pdbx_seq_one_letter_code
_entity_poly.pdbx_strand_id
1 'polypeptide(L)'
;MIKRIKGYKDTNESNQENPSNPFNQGSDNLRINKKYKMSMTEWKEYKLGELAEVTGGKRLPKGELLVNYETSHPYIRVTDFRTKWIKREGLLFVTSDIQKKISRYIVRAGGVILSIVGSIGFIGRISNELDGANLTENCVKFNIKSTILNDDYLYYFL
;
A
#
# COMPACT_ATOMS: atom_id res chain seq x y z
N MET A 1 -47.95 -8.28 -10.10
CA MET A 1 -49.35 -8.59 -9.74
C MET A 1 -49.44 -8.62 -8.22
N ILE A 2 -50.29 -7.74 -7.62
CA ILE A 2 -50.77 -7.74 -6.21
C ILE A 2 -49.76 -7.27 -5.14
N LYS A 3 -50.04 -6.34 -4.20
CA LYS A 3 -51.17 -5.43 -3.94
C LYS A 3 -50.68 -4.27 -3.05
N ARG A 4 -51.19 -3.07 -3.34
CA ARG A 4 -51.17 -1.85 -2.53
C ARG A 4 -52.22 -1.99 -1.42
N ILE A 5 -51.89 -1.72 -0.15
CA ILE A 5 -52.89 -1.57 0.93
C ILE A 5 -53.10 -0.07 1.19
N LYS A 6 -54.37 0.33 1.15
CA LYS A 6 -54.89 1.68 1.43
C LYS A 6 -55.10 1.86 2.94
N GLY A 7 -54.77 3.05 3.42
CA GLY A 7 -55.66 3.96 4.14
C GLY A 7 -56.24 3.54 5.49
N TYR A 8 -55.83 4.25 6.53
CA TYR A 8 -56.66 4.53 7.70
C TYR A 8 -56.89 6.05 7.76
N LYS A 9 -58.15 6.47 7.99
CA LYS A 9 -58.62 7.86 7.97
C LYS A 9 -58.61 8.48 9.37
N ASP A 10 -58.44 9.80 9.37
CA ASP A 10 -58.57 10.74 10.48
C ASP A 10 -59.96 10.76 11.14
N THR A 11 -59.97 11.06 12.44
CA THR A 11 -61.07 11.73 13.14
C THR A 11 -60.50 12.73 14.16
N ASN A 12 -60.74 14.03 13.90
CA ASN A 12 -61.11 15.17 14.78
C ASN A 12 -60.71 15.11 16.28
N GLU A 13 -60.28 16.19 16.96
CA GLU A 13 -60.59 17.61 16.83
C GLU A 13 -59.75 18.42 17.85
N SER A 14 -59.82 19.76 17.71
CA SER A 14 -59.54 20.82 18.68
C SER A 14 -58.18 21.56 18.60
N ASN A 15 -58.31 22.78 18.07
CA ASN A 15 -57.37 23.89 18.15
C ASN A 15 -57.05 24.24 19.60
N GLN A 16 -55.78 24.26 19.98
CA GLN A 16 -55.24 25.15 21.02
C GLN A 16 -53.83 25.62 20.64
N GLU A 17 -53.50 26.81 21.14
CA GLU A 17 -52.59 27.80 20.60
C GLU A 17 -51.10 27.42 20.54
N ASN A 18 -50.44 28.11 19.61
CA ASN A 18 -49.06 27.98 19.16
C ASN A 18 -48.08 28.71 20.11
N PRO A 19 -47.13 28.03 20.77
CA PRO A 19 -45.98 28.70 21.35
C PRO A 19 -44.88 28.83 20.29
N SER A 20 -44.73 30.06 19.78
CA SER A 20 -43.56 30.62 19.10
C SER A 20 -42.36 29.68 18.92
N ASN A 21 -42.17 29.17 17.70
CA ASN A 21 -40.94 28.55 17.24
C ASN A 21 -39.79 29.58 17.31
N PRO A 22 -38.78 29.42 18.20
CA PRO A 22 -37.73 30.41 18.39
C PRO A 22 -36.58 30.27 17.37
N PHE A 23 -36.69 29.40 16.36
CA PHE A 23 -35.60 29.11 15.41
C PHE A 23 -35.82 29.67 14.01
N ASN A 24 -36.40 30.88 13.90
CA ASN A 24 -36.34 31.59 12.63
C ASN A 24 -36.23 33.10 12.86
N GLN A 25 -35.03 33.55 13.23
CA GLN A 25 -34.56 34.92 13.06
C GLN A 25 -33.05 34.98 13.33
N GLY A 26 -32.31 35.62 12.42
CA GLY A 26 -30.91 35.96 12.62
C GLY A 26 -30.00 35.30 11.59
N SER A 27 -29.82 35.97 10.46
CA SER A 27 -28.58 35.91 9.67
C SER A 27 -27.44 36.49 10.51
N ASP A 28 -27.06 35.77 11.57
CA ASP A 28 -25.92 36.11 12.38
C ASP A 28 -24.69 35.51 11.74
N ASN A 29 -23.89 36.41 11.17
CA ASN A 29 -22.53 36.19 10.71
C ASN A 29 -21.85 35.16 11.61
N LEU A 30 -21.68 33.95 11.10
CA LEU A 30 -20.83 32.95 11.72
C LEU A 30 -19.41 33.53 11.71
N ARG A 31 -19.05 34.26 12.77
CA ARG A 31 -17.67 34.56 13.12
C ARG A 31 -17.04 33.21 13.37
N ILE A 32 -16.55 32.60 12.31
CA ILE A 32 -15.68 31.44 12.40
C ILE A 32 -14.49 31.92 13.22
N ASN A 33 -14.49 31.54 14.49
CA ASN A 33 -13.37 31.76 15.38
C ASN A 33 -12.13 31.21 14.68
N LYS A 34 -11.21 32.12 14.34
CA LYS A 34 -9.92 31.92 13.65
C LYS A 34 -8.95 30.97 14.39
N LYS A 35 -9.46 30.21 15.37
CA LYS A 35 -8.72 29.30 16.26
C LYS A 35 -8.61 27.88 15.73
N TYR A 36 -9.46 27.48 14.78
CA TYR A 36 -9.41 26.18 14.11
C TYR A 36 -9.20 26.29 12.60
N LYS A 37 -8.33 27.22 12.17
CA LYS A 37 -7.70 27.05 10.86
C LYS A 37 -6.68 25.93 11.03
N MET A 38 -7.16 24.69 11.08
CA MET A 38 -6.31 23.52 10.89
C MET A 38 -5.62 23.76 9.55
N SER A 39 -4.33 24.09 9.64
CA SER A 39 -3.42 24.14 8.52
C SER A 39 -3.48 22.75 7.89
N MET A 40 -4.32 22.58 6.86
CA MET A 40 -4.15 21.53 5.88
C MET A 40 -2.76 21.75 5.34
N THR A 41 -1.78 21.01 5.86
CA THR A 41 -0.41 21.07 5.35
C THR A 41 -0.50 20.82 3.86
N GLU A 42 -0.01 21.76 3.07
CA GLU A 42 0.04 21.61 1.63
C GLU A 42 0.90 20.38 1.31
N TRP A 43 0.36 19.48 0.49
CA TRP A 43 1.13 18.35 -0.03
C TRP A 43 2.27 18.90 -0.89
N LYS A 44 3.47 18.38 -0.67
CA LYS A 44 4.64 18.70 -1.47
C LYS A 44 4.88 17.60 -2.48
N GLU A 45 5.18 17.99 -3.72
CA GLU A 45 5.56 17.08 -4.78
C GLU A 45 7.06 16.82 -4.76
N TYR A 46 7.45 15.57 -4.97
CA TYR A 46 8.83 15.12 -5.03
C TYR A 46 8.99 14.12 -6.17
N LYS A 47 10.16 14.09 -6.80
CA LYS A 47 10.51 12.95 -7.66
C LYS A 47 10.86 11.75 -6.77
N LEU A 48 10.43 10.55 -7.14
CA LEU A 48 10.73 9.35 -6.34
C LEU A 48 12.24 9.15 -6.09
N GLY A 49 13.09 9.48 -7.08
CA GLY A 49 14.55 9.43 -6.94
C GLY A 49 15.15 10.41 -5.91
N GLU A 50 14.39 11.42 -5.49
CA GLU A 50 14.77 12.32 -4.38
C GLU A 50 14.54 11.65 -3.03
N LEU A 51 13.57 10.73 -2.94
CA LEU A 51 13.14 10.09 -1.69
C LEU A 51 13.68 8.67 -1.50
N ALA A 52 13.97 7.98 -2.59
CA ALA A 52 14.46 6.61 -2.58
C ALA A 52 15.51 6.37 -3.67
N GLU A 53 16.41 5.43 -3.42
CA GLU A 53 17.26 4.84 -4.44
C GLU A 53 16.58 3.59 -5.02
N VAL A 54 16.53 3.48 -6.34
CA VAL A 54 15.97 2.32 -7.04
C VAL A 54 17.11 1.43 -7.50
N THR A 55 17.18 0.21 -6.98
CA THR A 55 18.25 -0.74 -7.31
C THR A 55 17.66 -2.04 -7.83
N GLY A 56 18.29 -2.65 -8.84
CA GLY A 56 17.83 -3.90 -9.44
C GLY A 56 18.25 -5.14 -8.64
N GLY A 57 17.60 -6.27 -8.93
CA GLY A 57 18.12 -7.60 -8.59
C GLY A 57 19.20 -8.08 -9.57
N LYS A 58 19.49 -9.39 -9.56
CA LYS A 58 20.52 -9.99 -10.43
C LYS A 58 20.14 -11.38 -10.90
N ARG A 59 20.41 -11.63 -12.19
CA ARG A 59 20.32 -12.94 -12.80
C ARG A 59 21.32 -13.92 -12.17
N LEU A 60 20.94 -15.18 -12.09
CA LEU A 60 21.89 -16.24 -11.76
C LEU A 60 23.12 -16.22 -12.67
N PRO A 61 24.32 -16.55 -12.15
CA PRO A 61 25.49 -16.77 -12.99
C PRO A 61 25.22 -17.83 -14.07
N LYS A 62 25.92 -17.73 -15.20
CA LYS A 62 25.72 -18.63 -16.34
C LYS A 62 25.90 -20.10 -15.91
N GLY A 63 24.92 -20.94 -16.23
CA GLY A 63 24.93 -22.38 -15.95
C GLY A 63 24.40 -22.75 -14.56
N GLU A 64 24.15 -21.77 -13.69
CA GLU A 64 23.57 -22.02 -12.36
C GLU A 64 22.04 -22.07 -12.44
N LEU A 65 21.43 -22.88 -11.57
CA LEU A 65 19.99 -23.03 -11.45
C LEU A 65 19.52 -22.77 -10.02
N LEU A 66 18.25 -22.38 -9.90
CA LEU A 66 17.58 -22.36 -8.60
C LEU A 66 17.29 -23.79 -8.15
N VAL A 67 17.30 -23.99 -6.85
CA VAL A 67 16.95 -25.27 -6.23
C VAL A 67 15.58 -25.21 -5.55
N ASN A 68 14.89 -26.34 -5.51
CA ASN A 68 13.55 -26.46 -4.90
C ASN A 68 13.57 -27.06 -3.48
N TYR A 69 14.76 -27.34 -2.94
CA TYR A 69 14.94 -27.65 -1.52
C TYR A 69 15.32 -26.38 -0.77
N GLU A 70 14.95 -26.31 0.51
CA GLU A 70 15.19 -25.12 1.31
C GLU A 70 16.69 -24.88 1.55
N THR A 71 17.09 -23.62 1.43
CA THR A 71 18.39 -23.11 1.89
C THR A 71 18.18 -21.85 2.73
N SER A 72 19.25 -21.33 3.33
CA SER A 72 19.25 -20.01 3.99
C SER A 72 19.13 -18.83 3.03
N HIS A 73 19.03 -19.07 1.72
CA HIS A 73 19.09 -18.03 0.69
C HIS A 73 17.91 -18.13 -0.29
N PRO A 74 16.72 -17.67 0.12
CA PRO A 74 15.56 -17.58 -0.77
C PRO A 74 15.85 -16.65 -1.96
N TYR A 75 15.22 -16.92 -3.09
CA TYR A 75 15.34 -16.11 -4.31
C TYR A 75 13.96 -15.75 -4.84
N ILE A 76 13.66 -14.45 -4.85
CA ILE A 76 12.35 -13.88 -5.23
C ILE A 76 12.33 -13.63 -6.74
N ARG A 77 11.29 -14.16 -7.40
CA ARG A 77 11.02 -14.03 -8.84
C ARG A 77 9.70 -13.28 -9.06
N VAL A 78 9.45 -12.86 -10.31
CA VAL A 78 8.19 -12.22 -10.72
C VAL A 78 6.96 -13.10 -10.42
N THR A 79 7.10 -14.42 -10.51
CA THR A 79 6.01 -15.38 -10.22
C THR A 79 5.59 -15.45 -8.76
N ASP A 80 6.39 -14.88 -7.86
CA ASP A 80 6.19 -14.99 -6.42
C ASP A 80 5.37 -13.81 -5.86
N PHE A 81 5.02 -12.84 -6.72
CA PHE A 81 4.08 -11.75 -6.43
C PHE A 81 2.64 -12.26 -6.46
N ARG A 82 2.14 -12.79 -5.34
CA ARG A 82 0.76 -13.31 -5.22
C ARG A 82 -0.15 -12.48 -4.33
N THR A 83 0.42 -11.79 -3.35
CA THR A 83 -0.28 -10.99 -2.34
C THR A 83 0.56 -9.76 -1.99
N LYS A 84 0.03 -8.84 -1.17
CA LYS A 84 0.80 -7.69 -0.65
C LYS A 84 2.15 -8.09 -0.12
N TRP A 85 2.19 -9.11 0.74
CA TRP A 85 3.43 -9.64 1.29
C TRP A 85 3.92 -10.81 0.44
N ILE A 86 5.20 -10.77 0.08
CA ILE A 86 5.87 -11.92 -0.53
C ILE A 86 5.93 -13.03 0.51
N LYS A 87 5.47 -14.21 0.08
CA LYS A 87 5.35 -15.40 0.90
C LYS A 87 6.55 -16.31 0.66
N ARG A 88 7.06 -16.94 1.72
CA ARG A 88 8.14 -17.93 1.57
C ARG A 88 7.67 -19.19 0.86
N GLU A 89 6.38 -19.53 0.95
CA GLU A 89 5.83 -20.73 0.36
C GLU A 89 5.97 -20.73 -1.18
N GLY A 90 6.60 -21.78 -1.71
CA GLY A 90 6.80 -21.95 -3.15
C GLY A 90 7.95 -21.13 -3.75
N LEU A 91 8.72 -20.42 -2.91
CA LEU A 91 9.99 -19.84 -3.35
C LEU A 91 10.98 -20.92 -3.74
N LEU A 92 11.86 -20.55 -4.66
CA LEU A 92 13.07 -21.31 -4.94
C LEU A 92 14.26 -20.64 -4.27
N PHE A 93 15.36 -21.36 -4.20
CA PHE A 93 16.52 -20.97 -3.42
C PHE A 93 17.78 -20.96 -4.26
N VAL A 94 18.79 -20.23 -3.80
CA VAL A 94 20.16 -20.34 -4.29
C VAL A 94 21.01 -21.10 -3.28
N THR A 95 22.04 -21.80 -3.76
CA THR A 95 23.07 -22.39 -2.89
C THR A 95 23.94 -21.29 -2.29
N SER A 96 24.66 -21.58 -1.21
CA SER A 96 25.57 -20.61 -0.59
C SER A 96 26.65 -20.09 -1.55
N ASP A 97 27.13 -20.93 -2.48
CA ASP A 97 28.15 -20.50 -3.44
C ASP A 97 27.59 -19.58 -4.51
N ILE A 98 26.35 -19.81 -4.97
CA ILE A 98 25.65 -18.88 -5.84
C ILE A 98 25.38 -17.58 -5.09
N GLN A 99 24.87 -17.65 -3.85
CA GLN A 99 24.53 -16.48 -3.06
C GLN A 99 25.73 -15.55 -2.88
N LYS A 100 26.92 -16.09 -2.57
CA LYS A 100 28.16 -15.31 -2.45
C LYS A 100 28.42 -14.45 -3.69
N LYS A 101 28.22 -15.02 -4.90
CA LYS A 101 28.43 -14.34 -6.19
C LYS A 101 27.43 -13.19 -6.44
N ILE A 102 26.22 -13.28 -5.86
CA ILE A 102 25.14 -12.28 -6.04
C ILE A 102 24.72 -11.62 -4.71
N SER A 103 25.62 -11.57 -3.73
CA SER A 103 25.34 -11.21 -2.33
C SER A 103 24.83 -9.78 -2.13
N ARG A 104 25.07 -8.87 -3.07
CA ARG A 104 24.57 -7.48 -3.00
C ARG A 104 23.10 -7.32 -3.41
N TYR A 105 22.54 -8.30 -4.12
CA TYR A 105 21.22 -8.20 -4.74
C TYR A 105 20.16 -8.81 -3.83
N ILE A 106 20.11 -8.29 -2.59
CA ILE A 106 19.28 -8.80 -1.50
C ILE A 106 18.24 -7.77 -1.06
N VAL A 107 17.09 -8.22 -0.59
CA VAL A 107 16.01 -7.35 -0.09
C VAL A 107 16.01 -7.25 1.43
N ARG A 108 15.41 -6.19 1.97
CA ARG A 108 15.24 -5.97 3.41
C ARG A 108 13.79 -6.19 3.83
N ALA A 109 13.59 -6.75 5.03
CA ALA A 109 12.26 -6.86 5.63
C ALA A 109 11.54 -5.51 5.64
N GLY A 110 10.24 -5.53 5.35
CA GLY A 110 9.41 -4.33 5.23
C GLY A 110 9.58 -3.55 3.92
N GLY A 111 10.64 -3.79 3.15
CA GLY A 111 10.92 -3.06 1.91
C GLY A 111 9.89 -3.32 0.81
N VAL A 112 9.89 -2.43 -0.19
CA VAL A 112 9.05 -2.53 -1.40
C VAL A 112 9.87 -3.02 -2.59
N ILE A 113 9.31 -3.96 -3.34
CA ILE A 113 9.82 -4.43 -4.63
C ILE A 113 8.78 -4.28 -5.73
N LEU A 114 9.23 -4.10 -6.97
CA LEU A 114 8.38 -3.91 -8.14
C LEU A 114 8.95 -4.67 -9.35
N SER A 115 8.09 -5.33 -10.13
CA SER A 115 8.47 -6.01 -11.37
C SER A 115 8.57 -5.03 -12.54
N ILE A 116 9.69 -5.10 -13.28
CA ILE A 116 9.99 -4.22 -14.42
C ILE A 116 10.06 -4.95 -15.75
N VAL A 117 10.01 -6.29 -15.75
CA VAL A 117 10.05 -7.14 -16.94
C VAL A 117 9.03 -8.27 -16.79
N GLY A 118 8.42 -8.72 -17.90
CA GLY A 118 7.36 -9.72 -17.89
C GLY A 118 6.02 -9.07 -17.54
N SER A 119 5.39 -9.52 -16.44
CA SER A 119 4.24 -8.81 -15.87
C SER A 119 4.73 -7.56 -15.13
N ILE A 120 4.73 -6.42 -15.81
CA ILE A 120 5.22 -5.13 -15.27
C ILE A 120 4.22 -4.55 -14.26
N GLY A 121 4.74 -3.97 -13.17
CA GLY A 121 3.93 -3.24 -12.19
C GLY A 121 3.34 -4.10 -11.07
N PHE A 122 3.78 -5.36 -10.91
CA PHE A 122 3.49 -6.10 -9.69
C PHE A 122 4.34 -5.56 -8.56
N ILE A 123 3.69 -5.29 -7.42
CA ILE A 123 4.31 -4.66 -6.27
C ILE A 123 4.17 -5.59 -5.07
N GLY A 124 5.25 -5.73 -4.30
CA GLY A 124 5.30 -6.62 -3.14
C GLY A 124 6.05 -5.99 -1.97
N ARG A 125 5.65 -6.40 -0.78
CA ARG A 125 6.30 -6.11 0.50
C ARG A 125 7.07 -7.33 0.98
N ILE A 126 8.25 -7.10 1.54
CA ILE A 126 9.10 -8.19 2.03
C ILE A 126 8.70 -8.57 3.46
N SER A 127 8.26 -9.82 3.66
CA SER A 127 7.99 -10.37 4.98
C SER A 127 9.29 -10.54 5.79
N ASN A 128 9.19 -10.57 7.13
CA ASN A 128 10.36 -10.65 8.01
C ASN A 128 11.22 -11.90 7.76
N GLU A 129 10.61 -13.01 7.39
CA GLU A 129 11.29 -14.28 7.08
C GLU A 129 12.11 -14.26 5.79
N LEU A 130 11.98 -13.19 4.98
CA LEU A 130 12.67 -12.99 3.72
C LEU A 130 13.69 -11.85 3.79
N ASP A 131 14.01 -11.35 5.00
CA ASP A 131 15.15 -10.45 5.15
C ASP A 131 16.43 -11.15 4.67
N GLY A 132 17.14 -10.54 3.73
CA GLY A 132 18.33 -11.17 3.14
C GLY A 132 18.07 -11.95 1.85
N ALA A 133 16.82 -12.17 1.45
CA ALA A 133 16.52 -12.93 0.24
C ALA A 133 17.07 -12.24 -1.02
N ASN A 134 17.53 -13.02 -2.00
CA ASN A 134 17.98 -12.52 -3.28
C ASN A 134 16.81 -12.11 -4.18
N LEU A 135 17.01 -11.11 -5.02
CA LEU A 135 15.99 -10.61 -5.97
C LEU A 135 16.46 -10.83 -7.40
N THR A 136 15.55 -11.26 -8.28
CA THR A 136 15.78 -11.32 -9.73
C THR A 136 16.00 -9.95 -10.35
N GLU A 137 16.80 -9.90 -11.42
CA GLU A 137 17.01 -8.73 -12.27
C GLU A 137 15.73 -8.16 -12.88
N ASN A 138 14.69 -8.98 -13.01
CA ASN A 138 13.38 -8.57 -13.52
C ASN A 138 12.57 -7.74 -12.52
N CYS A 139 13.15 -7.47 -11.35
CA CYS A 139 12.55 -6.69 -10.29
C CYS A 139 13.54 -5.63 -9.78
N VAL A 140 12.98 -4.53 -9.29
CA VAL A 140 13.68 -3.49 -8.54
C VAL A 140 13.23 -3.49 -7.09
N LYS A 141 14.08 -2.97 -6.22
CA LYS A 141 13.77 -2.65 -4.82
C LYS A 141 13.98 -1.16 -4.59
N PHE A 142 13.19 -0.61 -3.67
CA PHE A 142 13.30 0.78 -3.25
C PHE A 142 14.03 0.85 -1.92
N ASN A 143 15.17 1.53 -1.88
CA ASN A 143 15.86 1.85 -0.63
C ASN A 143 15.50 3.29 -0.26
N ILE A 144 14.57 3.45 0.68
CA ILE A 144 14.14 4.77 1.14
C ILE A 144 15.31 5.46 1.86
N LYS A 145 15.61 6.70 1.46
CA LYS A 145 16.71 7.51 2.02
C LYS A 145 16.22 8.76 2.75
N SER A 146 14.91 8.93 2.88
CA SER A 146 14.27 10.12 3.46
C SER A 146 13.23 9.74 4.51
N THR A 147 13.07 10.56 5.54
CA THR A 147 12.11 10.35 6.63
C THR A 147 10.67 10.74 6.26
N ILE A 148 10.47 11.40 5.12
CA ILE A 148 9.14 11.84 4.67
C ILE A 148 8.38 10.75 3.90
N LEU A 149 9.07 9.69 3.46
CA LEU A 149 8.49 8.55 2.77
C LEU A 149 8.66 7.32 3.65
N ASN A 150 7.62 6.50 3.76
CA ASN A 150 7.72 5.17 4.37
C ASN A 150 7.28 4.11 3.36
N ASP A 151 7.69 2.88 3.59
CA ASP A 151 7.43 1.77 2.66
C ASP A 151 5.93 1.51 2.47
N ASP A 152 5.07 1.76 3.48
CA ASP A 152 3.64 1.42 3.38
C ASP A 152 2.92 2.41 2.48
N TYR A 153 3.22 3.70 2.64
CA TYR A 153 2.77 4.72 1.71
C TYR A 153 3.28 4.44 0.30
N LEU A 154 4.57 4.14 0.13
CA LEU A 154 5.14 3.84 -1.19
C LEU A 154 4.45 2.65 -1.85
N TYR A 155 4.19 1.57 -1.10
CA TYR A 155 3.49 0.39 -1.59
C TYR A 155 2.06 0.69 -2.10
N TYR A 156 1.31 1.53 -1.38
CA TYR A 156 -0.07 1.87 -1.78
C TYR A 156 -0.13 2.97 -2.86
N PHE A 157 0.92 3.76 -2.98
CA PHE A 157 1.00 4.84 -3.97
C PHE A 157 1.36 4.34 -5.37
N LEU A 158 2.29 3.38 -5.44
CA LEU A 158 2.65 2.70 -6.68
C LEU A 158 1.54 1.76 -7.15
#